data_AF-A0A3P7C8E4-F1
#
_entry.id   AF-A0A3P7C8E4-F1
#
_cell.length_a   1.000
_cell.length_b   1.000
_cell.length_c   1.000
_cell.angle_alpha   90.00
_cell.angle_beta   90.00
_cell.angle_gamma   90.00
#
_symmetry.space_group_name_H-M   'P 1'
#
loop_
_entity.id
_entity.type
_entity.pdbx_description
1 polymer ?
#
loop_
_entity_poly.entity_id
_entity_poly.type
_entity_poly.pdbx_seq_one_letter_code
_entity_poly.pdbx_strand_id
1 'polypeptide(L)'
;MGNQWLYNAPLKAAGPASHLLCVRHDVDGLLWCPAPQWPLHVATLQAFGYVLASKQSHRFVVSPPAHITGANFAHLPFVAVADLSRHIYVYWQPPARCGADELEDAEDDDAVLLPGPGDGDTELRKRRVGGGEGESRVVHVAWQQVISLPDAEEIIGFAALASPLPACIVATKQRLYLTSLVEEN
;
A
#
# COMPACT_ATOMS: atom_id res chain seq x y z
N MET A 1 10.55 3.83 -21.96
CA MET A 1 10.16 3.24 -20.66
C MET A 1 10.39 4.32 -19.62
N GLY A 2 9.31 4.97 -19.18
CA GLY A 2 9.38 6.17 -18.34
C GLY A 2 9.17 5.82 -16.87
N ASN A 3 10.00 6.41 -16.01
CA ASN A 3 9.80 6.39 -14.56
C ASN A 3 8.60 7.31 -14.26
N GLN A 4 7.41 6.73 -14.19
CA GLN A 4 6.17 7.46 -13.91
C GLN A 4 6.04 7.69 -12.41
N TRP A 5 5.75 8.91 -11.99
CA TRP A 5 5.33 9.18 -10.61
C TRP A 5 3.99 8.49 -10.32
N LEU A 6 3.93 7.71 -9.23
CA LEU A 6 2.72 6.98 -8.83
C LEU A 6 1.92 7.77 -7.79
N TYR A 7 2.55 8.18 -6.68
CA TYR A 7 1.97 9.04 -5.65
C TYR A 7 3.04 9.47 -4.62
N ASN A 8 2.66 10.34 -3.68
CA ASN A 8 3.48 10.70 -2.52
C ASN A 8 2.91 10.02 -1.26
N ALA A 9 3.67 9.13 -0.63
CA ALA A 9 3.22 8.47 0.60
C ALA A 9 3.54 9.38 1.79
N PRO A 10 2.55 9.75 2.64
CA PRO A 10 2.82 10.52 3.85
C PRO A 10 3.76 9.73 4.77
N LEU A 11 4.58 10.43 5.57
CA LEU A 11 5.50 9.82 6.52
C LEU A 11 5.09 10.19 7.97
N LYS A 12 5.04 9.19 8.87
CA LYS A 12 4.73 9.39 10.30
C LYS A 12 5.87 10.11 11.06
N ALA A 13 7.10 10.07 10.53
CA ALA A 13 8.30 10.54 11.21
C ALA A 13 8.47 12.07 11.21
N ALA A 14 9.04 12.59 12.31
CA ALA A 14 9.51 13.98 12.45
C ALA A 14 10.89 14.22 11.80
N GLY A 15 11.11 13.61 10.63
CA GLY A 15 12.35 13.75 9.86
C GLY A 15 12.34 14.98 8.93
N PRO A 16 13.38 15.16 8.09
CA PRO A 16 13.47 16.30 7.17
C PRO A 16 12.44 16.25 6.02
N ALA A 17 11.79 15.10 5.80
CA ALA A 17 10.82 14.90 4.75
C ALA A 17 9.46 14.53 5.35
N SER A 18 8.39 15.14 4.84
CA SER A 18 7.00 14.81 5.23
C SER A 18 6.40 13.68 4.39
N HIS A 19 7.04 13.32 3.27
CA HIS A 19 6.54 12.34 2.31
C HIS A 19 7.67 11.52 1.67
N LEU A 20 7.35 10.29 1.29
CA LEU A 20 8.12 9.44 0.40
C LEU A 20 7.61 9.57 -1.03
N LEU A 21 8.52 9.49 -1.99
CA LEU A 21 8.19 9.53 -3.41
C LEU A 21 7.99 8.10 -3.93
N CYS A 22 6.79 7.77 -4.42
CA CYS A 22 6.55 6.50 -5.08
C CYS A 22 6.71 6.66 -6.60
N VAL A 23 7.68 5.95 -7.18
CA VAL A 23 7.98 6.00 -8.62
C VAL A 23 7.87 4.60 -9.22
N ARG A 24 7.27 4.51 -10.39
CA ARG A 24 7.16 3.27 -11.16
C ARG A 24 8.53 2.80 -11.64
N HIS A 25 8.83 1.53 -11.39
CA HIS A 25 9.91 0.80 -12.02
C HIS A 25 9.34 -0.49 -12.62
N ASP A 26 9.24 -0.55 -13.95
CA ASP A 26 8.61 -1.67 -14.67
C ASP A 26 7.16 -1.95 -14.19
N VAL A 27 6.92 -3.06 -13.50
CA VAL A 27 5.61 -3.44 -12.94
C VAL A 27 5.46 -3.04 -11.47
N ASP A 28 6.55 -2.65 -10.79
CA ASP A 28 6.59 -2.38 -9.37
C ASP A 28 6.56 -0.86 -9.07
N GLY A 29 6.23 -0.50 -7.83
CA GLY A 29 6.37 0.86 -7.29
C GLY A 29 7.51 0.93 -6.29
N LEU A 30 8.47 1.83 -6.49
CA LEU A 30 9.60 2.05 -5.57
C LEU A 30 9.32 3.28 -4.70
N LEU A 31 9.41 3.11 -3.38
CA LEU A 31 9.34 4.20 -2.42
C LEU A 31 10.75 4.72 -2.13
N TRP A 32 10.91 6.02 -2.32
CA TRP A 32 12.15 6.75 -2.10
C TRP A 32 11.97 7.81 -1.03
N CYS A 33 12.85 7.81 -0.03
CA CYS A 33 12.95 8.87 0.96
C CYS A 33 13.87 9.98 0.43
N PRO A 34 13.40 11.24 0.32
CA PRO A 34 14.26 12.37 -0.01
C PRO A 34 15.36 12.54 1.06
N ALA A 35 16.62 12.62 0.63
CA ALA A 35 17.76 12.83 1.51
C ALA A 35 18.77 13.82 0.91
N PRO A 36 19.61 14.49 1.72
CA PRO A 36 20.44 15.61 1.27
C PRO A 36 21.47 15.29 0.17
N GLN A 37 21.93 14.03 0.08
CA GLN A 37 22.93 13.63 -0.92
C GLN A 37 22.26 12.88 -2.08
N TRP A 38 21.63 11.75 -1.77
CA TRP A 38 20.97 10.88 -2.74
C TRP A 38 19.66 10.34 -2.15
N PRO A 39 18.58 10.24 -2.94
CA PRO A 39 17.35 9.60 -2.49
C PRO A 39 17.61 8.17 -2.03
N LEU A 40 17.02 7.80 -0.89
CA LEU A 40 17.19 6.48 -0.30
C LEU A 40 16.02 5.58 -0.68
N HIS A 41 16.27 4.41 -1.23
CA HIS A 41 15.22 3.43 -1.49
C HIS A 41 14.80 2.76 -0.18
N VAL A 42 13.52 2.85 0.18
CA VAL A 42 13.03 2.35 1.48
C VAL A 42 12.04 1.19 1.38
N ALA A 43 11.40 0.98 0.23
CA ALA A 43 10.52 -0.18 0.03
C ALA A 43 10.13 -0.35 -1.44
N THR A 44 9.83 -1.59 -1.82
CA THR A 44 9.24 -1.93 -3.12
C THR A 44 7.82 -2.45 -2.94
N LEU A 45 6.86 -1.79 -3.56
CA LEU A 45 5.47 -2.22 -3.70
C LEU A 45 5.34 -3.12 -4.95
N GLN A 46 5.26 -4.42 -4.72
CA GLN A 46 5.24 -5.44 -5.77
C GLN A 46 3.99 -5.35 -6.66
N ALA A 47 4.17 -5.33 -7.98
CA ALA A 47 3.09 -5.21 -8.97
C ALA A 47 2.24 -3.93 -8.88
N PHE A 48 2.56 -2.99 -7.97
CA PHE A 48 1.74 -1.79 -7.78
C PHE A 48 1.75 -0.86 -9.01
N GLY A 49 2.87 -0.80 -9.75
CA GLY A 49 2.94 -0.07 -11.01
C GLY A 49 1.97 -0.62 -12.07
N TYR A 50 1.78 -1.94 -12.10
CA TYR A 50 0.76 -2.59 -12.93
C TYR A 50 -0.66 -2.31 -12.42
N VAL A 51 -0.89 -2.39 -11.11
CA VAL A 51 -2.18 -2.07 -10.49
C VAL A 51 -2.62 -0.67 -10.89
N LEU A 52 -1.78 0.35 -10.69
CA LEU A 52 -2.17 1.72 -11.00
C LEU A 52 -2.37 1.93 -12.50
N ALA A 53 -1.51 1.35 -13.35
CA ALA A 53 -1.65 1.45 -14.81
C ALA A 53 -2.97 0.84 -15.33
N SER A 54 -3.49 -0.19 -14.66
CA SER A 54 -4.79 -0.79 -15.02
C SER A 54 -6.00 0.07 -14.64
N LYS A 55 -5.82 1.09 -13.77
CA LYS A 55 -6.90 1.97 -13.30
C LYS A 55 -6.84 3.31 -14.03
N GLN A 56 -7.12 3.31 -15.33
CA GLN A 56 -6.97 4.51 -16.18
C GLN A 56 -7.80 5.72 -15.72
N SER A 57 -8.91 5.49 -15.03
CA SER A 57 -9.79 6.52 -14.47
C SER A 57 -9.53 6.83 -13.00
N HIS A 58 -8.38 6.45 -12.44
CA HIS A 58 -8.03 6.80 -11.06
C HIS A 58 -7.88 8.31 -10.92
N ARG A 59 -8.36 8.83 -9.79
CA ARG A 59 -8.20 10.24 -9.41
C ARG A 59 -7.38 10.41 -8.14
N PHE A 60 -7.52 9.47 -7.20
CA PHE A 60 -6.84 9.53 -5.93
C PHE A 60 -6.00 8.27 -5.72
N VAL A 61 -4.80 8.48 -5.20
CA VAL A 61 -3.90 7.42 -4.74
C VAL A 61 -3.39 7.87 -3.38
N VAL A 62 -3.76 7.13 -2.34
CA VAL A 62 -3.44 7.49 -0.95
C VAL A 62 -2.99 6.26 -0.18
N SER A 63 -2.21 6.48 0.85
CA SER A 63 -1.85 5.46 1.83
C SER A 63 -1.90 6.10 3.21
N PRO A 64 -2.02 5.31 4.28
CA PRO A 64 -1.73 5.82 5.62
C PRO A 64 -0.29 6.33 5.71
N PRO A 65 0.04 7.14 6.74
CA PRO A 65 1.41 7.54 7.00
C PRO A 65 2.32 6.32 7.14
N ALA A 66 3.31 6.23 6.26
CA ALA A 66 4.35 5.21 6.31
C ALA A 66 5.23 5.42 7.55
N HIS A 67 5.71 4.32 8.11
CA HIS A 67 6.71 4.35 9.18
C HIS A 67 8.02 3.74 8.66
N ILE A 68 9.13 4.47 8.73
CA ILE A 68 10.44 3.93 8.36
C ILE A 68 11.06 3.32 9.61
N THR A 69 11.32 2.01 9.57
CA THR A 69 12.11 1.32 10.59
C THR A 69 13.45 0.91 10.01
N GLY A 70 14.55 1.25 10.69
CA GLY A 70 15.90 1.03 10.17
C GLY A 70 16.23 1.84 8.91
N ALA A 71 17.26 1.40 8.16
CA ALA A 71 17.81 2.19 7.06
C ALA A 71 16.99 2.11 5.76
N ASN A 72 16.36 0.98 5.45
CA ASN A 72 15.75 0.73 4.13
C ASN A 72 14.44 -0.06 4.21
N PHE A 73 13.68 0.12 5.28
CA PHE A 73 12.38 -0.53 5.43
C PHE A 73 11.33 0.49 5.80
N ALA A 74 10.30 0.60 4.96
CA ALA A 74 9.09 1.33 5.27
C ALA A 74 7.94 0.35 5.48
N HIS A 75 7.33 0.40 6.66
CA HIS A 75 6.05 -0.24 6.89
C HIS A 75 4.95 0.64 6.29
N LEU A 76 4.24 0.09 5.31
CA LEU A 76 3.09 0.72 4.68
C LEU A 76 1.97 -0.32 4.57
N PRO A 77 0.90 -0.20 5.37
CA PRO A 77 -0.08 -1.28 5.51
C PRO A 77 -0.89 -1.52 4.23
N PHE A 78 -1.22 -0.45 3.50
CA PHE A 78 -1.90 -0.54 2.22
C PHE A 78 -1.76 0.74 1.40
N VAL A 79 -2.13 0.65 0.13
CA VAL A 79 -2.34 1.78 -0.77
C VAL A 79 -3.74 1.66 -1.36
N ALA A 80 -4.53 2.71 -1.26
CA ALA A 80 -5.87 2.77 -1.83
C ALA A 80 -5.87 3.67 -3.08
N VAL A 81 -6.46 3.16 -4.15
CA VAL A 81 -6.65 3.87 -5.42
C VAL A 81 -8.15 4.03 -5.63
N ALA A 82 -8.63 5.27 -5.75
CA ALA A 82 -10.03 5.52 -6.05
C ALA A 82 -10.20 6.03 -7.49
N ASP A 83 -11.23 5.53 -8.17
CA ASP A 83 -11.70 6.12 -9.42
C ASP A 83 -12.51 7.40 -9.18
N LEU A 84 -13.12 7.94 -10.24
CA LEU A 84 -13.88 9.18 -10.15
C LEU A 84 -15.23 9.05 -9.42
N SER A 85 -15.80 7.85 -9.30
CA SER A 85 -17.24 7.71 -9.03
C SER A 85 -17.64 6.68 -7.99
N ARG A 86 -16.98 5.52 -7.88
CA ARG A 86 -17.45 4.48 -6.94
C ARG A 86 -16.43 3.46 -6.48
N HIS A 87 -15.40 3.15 -7.26
CA HIS A 87 -14.53 2.01 -6.96
C HIS A 87 -13.28 2.47 -6.21
N ILE A 88 -13.02 1.77 -5.12
CA ILE A 88 -11.80 1.88 -4.32
C ILE A 88 -11.07 0.55 -4.45
N TYR A 89 -9.87 0.58 -4.99
CA TYR A 89 -8.98 -0.57 -5.13
C TYR A 89 -7.95 -0.50 -4.01
N VAL A 90 -8.02 -1.44 -3.09
CA VAL A 90 -7.12 -1.51 -1.93
C VAL A 90 -6.02 -2.51 -2.25
N TYR A 91 -4.77 -2.06 -2.26
CA TYR A 91 -3.57 -2.84 -2.49
C TYR A 91 -2.82 -3.04 -1.17
N TRP A 92 -2.38 -4.26 -0.88
CA TRP A 92 -1.46 -4.53 0.22
C TRP A 92 -0.53 -5.70 -0.09
N GLN A 93 0.55 -5.80 0.68
CA GLN A 93 1.51 -6.91 0.63
C GLN A 93 1.98 -7.20 2.06
N PRO A 94 2.37 -8.45 2.38
CA PRO A 94 3.01 -8.74 3.65
C PRO A 94 4.24 -7.86 3.83
N PRO A 95 4.58 -7.47 5.07
CA PRO A 95 5.86 -6.86 5.34
C PRO A 95 6.97 -7.75 4.78
N ALA A 96 7.97 -7.14 4.14
CA ALA A 96 9.13 -7.88 3.69
C ALA A 96 9.71 -8.59 4.91
N ARG A 97 9.80 -9.92 4.87
CA ARG A 97 10.48 -10.68 5.91
C ARG A 97 11.96 -10.32 5.82
N CYS A 98 12.40 -9.26 6.50
CA CYS A 98 13.77 -9.18 6.95
C CYS A 98 14.03 -10.44 7.80
N GLY A 99 15.25 -10.96 7.75
CA GLY A 99 15.62 -12.19 8.46
C GLY A 99 15.13 -12.15 9.90
N ALA A 100 14.83 -13.33 10.46
CA ALA A 100 14.23 -13.51 11.78
C ALA A 100 14.98 -12.84 12.96
N ASP A 101 16.15 -12.23 12.71
CA ASP A 101 17.03 -11.62 13.71
C ASP A 101 16.81 -10.10 13.95
N GLU A 102 16.04 -9.36 13.14
CA GLU A 102 15.93 -7.89 13.28
C GLU A 102 14.52 -7.37 13.63
N LEU A 103 13.56 -8.25 13.92
CA LEU A 103 12.18 -7.88 14.25
C LEU A 103 11.89 -7.79 15.77
N GLU A 104 12.87 -8.07 16.63
CA GLU A 104 12.64 -8.06 18.10
C GLU A 104 12.52 -6.64 18.70
N ASP A 105 12.88 -5.57 17.97
CA ASP A 105 12.96 -4.21 18.53
C ASP A 105 11.89 -3.21 18.04
N ALA A 106 10.89 -3.65 17.26
CA ALA A 106 9.81 -2.78 16.80
C ALA A 106 8.45 -3.23 17.36
N GLU A 107 8.25 -3.02 18.66
CA GLU A 107 6.91 -2.93 19.26
C GLU A 107 6.18 -1.69 18.70
N ASP A 108 5.79 -1.73 17.43
CA ASP A 108 4.83 -0.79 16.87
C ASP A 108 3.44 -1.36 17.19
N ASP A 109 3.01 -1.23 18.45
CA ASP A 109 1.73 -1.70 19.02
C ASP A 109 0.48 -1.25 18.23
N ASP A 110 0.66 -0.33 17.28
CA ASP A 110 -0.37 0.33 16.47
C ASP A 110 -0.45 -0.23 15.03
N ALA A 111 0.41 -1.19 14.65
CA ALA A 111 0.43 -1.80 13.33
C ALA A 111 -0.62 -2.91 13.23
N VAL A 112 -1.91 -2.53 13.15
CA VAL A 112 -2.97 -3.45 12.75
C VAL A 112 -2.70 -3.89 11.30
N LEU A 113 -2.13 -5.09 11.15
CA LEU A 113 -1.92 -5.70 9.85
C LEU A 113 -3.28 -6.02 9.22
N LEU A 114 -3.45 -5.67 7.95
CA LEU A 114 -4.59 -6.16 7.20
C LEU A 114 -4.60 -7.69 7.22
N PRO A 115 -5.78 -8.32 7.33
CA PRO A 115 -5.87 -9.77 7.33
C PRO A 115 -5.21 -10.36 6.07
N GLY A 116 -4.81 -11.63 6.17
CA GLY A 116 -4.48 -12.43 4.98
C GLY A 116 -5.68 -12.46 4.02
N PRO A 117 -5.47 -12.81 2.75
CA PRO A 117 -6.51 -12.69 1.72
C PRO A 117 -7.81 -13.39 2.15
N GLY A 118 -8.91 -12.64 2.11
CA GLY A 118 -10.26 -13.13 2.30
C GLY A 118 -10.84 -13.74 1.02
N ASP A 119 -12.05 -14.31 1.13
CA ASP A 119 -12.76 -14.81 -0.04
C ASP A 119 -13.18 -13.63 -0.95
N GLY A 120 -12.66 -13.58 -2.19
CA GLY A 120 -12.89 -12.49 -3.14
C GLY A 120 -11.68 -11.58 -3.41
N ASP A 121 -10.56 -11.75 -2.69
CA ASP A 121 -9.34 -10.99 -2.94
C ASP A 121 -8.58 -11.48 -4.17
N THR A 122 -8.08 -10.54 -4.97
CA THR A 122 -7.30 -10.87 -6.18
C THR A 122 -5.81 -10.94 -5.85
N GLU A 123 -5.23 -12.13 -6.01
CA GLU A 123 -3.79 -12.37 -5.89
C GLU A 123 -3.04 -11.81 -7.11
N LEU A 124 -2.11 -10.87 -6.90
CA LEU A 124 -1.44 -10.14 -7.98
C LEU A 124 -0.11 -10.77 -8.46
N ARG A 125 0.59 -11.52 -7.61
CA ARG A 125 1.90 -12.11 -7.98
C ARG A 125 2.18 -13.40 -7.21
N LYS A 126 2.66 -14.42 -7.92
CA LYS A 126 3.26 -15.64 -7.34
C LYS A 126 4.76 -15.65 -7.64
N ARG A 127 5.60 -15.31 -6.67
CA ARG A 127 7.04 -15.63 -6.78
C ARG A 127 7.33 -16.95 -6.09
N ARG A 128 7.50 -18.02 -6.89
CA ARG A 128 8.05 -19.30 -6.41
C ARG A 128 9.54 -19.13 -6.22
N VAL A 129 10.05 -19.37 -5.03
CA VAL A 129 11.49 -19.52 -4.80
C VAL A 129 11.75 -21.01 -4.70
N GLY A 130 12.54 -21.53 -5.65
CA GLY A 130 12.91 -22.94 -5.68
C GLY A 130 13.97 -23.25 -4.63
N GLY A 131 13.58 -23.91 -3.55
CA GLY A 131 14.46 -24.85 -2.84
C GLY A 131 14.37 -26.20 -3.56
N GLY A 132 15.44 -26.99 -3.55
CA GLY A 132 15.49 -28.31 -4.21
C GLY A 132 14.31 -29.24 -3.86
N GLU A 133 14.05 -30.19 -4.76
CA GLU A 133 13.01 -31.23 -4.73
C GLU A 133 11.97 -31.15 -3.60
N GLY A 134 10.83 -30.50 -3.87
CA GLY A 134 9.57 -30.77 -3.17
C GLY A 134 8.81 -29.56 -2.61
N GLU A 135 9.48 -28.47 -2.24
CA GLU A 135 8.81 -27.32 -1.60
C GLU A 135 8.96 -26.03 -2.39
N SER A 136 8.04 -25.82 -3.33
CA SER A 136 7.86 -24.53 -3.98
C SER A 136 7.14 -23.57 -3.02
N ARG A 137 7.88 -22.82 -2.21
CA ARG A 137 7.30 -21.78 -1.33
C ARG A 137 7.02 -20.52 -2.14
N VAL A 138 5.79 -20.02 -2.08
CA VAL A 138 5.42 -18.71 -2.64
C VAL A 138 5.84 -17.64 -1.63
N VAL A 139 6.80 -16.78 -1.99
CA VAL A 139 7.51 -15.91 -1.02
C VAL A 139 7.03 -14.46 -1.05
N HIS A 140 6.44 -14.01 -2.16
CA HIS A 140 5.92 -12.65 -2.27
C HIS A 140 4.56 -12.70 -2.94
N VAL A 141 3.55 -12.32 -2.17
CA VAL A 141 2.17 -12.20 -2.63
C VAL A 141 1.74 -10.78 -2.32
N ALA A 142 1.17 -10.10 -3.31
CA ALA A 142 0.46 -8.85 -3.10
C ALA A 142 -0.99 -9.08 -3.48
N TRP A 143 -1.90 -8.39 -2.82
CA TRP A 143 -3.33 -8.57 -2.98
C TRP A 143 -4.01 -7.27 -3.36
N GLN A 144 -5.19 -7.43 -3.97
CA GLN A 144 -6.09 -6.33 -4.28
C GLN A 144 -7.52 -6.71 -3.92
N GLN A 145 -8.18 -5.83 -3.19
CA GLN A 145 -9.62 -5.87 -2.96
C GLN A 145 -10.28 -4.70 -3.68
N VAL A 146 -11.54 -4.87 -4.09
CA VAL A 146 -12.34 -3.79 -4.67
C VAL A 146 -13.54 -3.51 -3.78
N ILE A 147 -13.65 -2.27 -3.31
CA ILE A 147 -14.78 -1.79 -2.54
C ILE A 147 -15.58 -0.86 -3.45
N SER A 148 -16.87 -1.12 -3.58
CA SER A 148 -17.78 -0.24 -4.32
C SER A 148 -18.61 0.58 -3.33
N LEU A 149 -18.54 1.90 -3.48
CA LEU A 149 -19.48 2.79 -2.81
C LEU A 149 -20.92 2.53 -3.31
N PRO A 150 -21.93 2.73 -2.45
CA PRO A 150 -23.33 2.45 -2.79
C PRO A 150 -23.87 3.39 -3.88
N ASP A 151 -23.31 4.59 -4.00
CA ASP A 151 -23.72 5.62 -4.95
C ASP A 151 -22.55 5.95 -5.87
N ALA A 152 -22.85 6.27 -7.14
CA ALA A 152 -21.85 6.66 -8.14
C ALA A 152 -21.60 8.18 -8.15
N GLU A 153 -21.52 8.81 -6.97
CA GLU A 153 -21.28 10.25 -6.86
C GLU A 153 -19.79 10.57 -7.04
N GLU A 154 -19.49 11.75 -7.60
CA GLU A 154 -18.11 12.18 -7.81
C GLU A 154 -17.34 12.23 -6.47
N ILE A 155 -16.23 11.51 -6.40
CA ILE A 155 -15.30 11.56 -5.27
C ILE A 155 -14.53 12.87 -5.35
N ILE A 156 -14.62 13.69 -4.30
CA ILE A 156 -13.97 15.01 -4.19
C ILE A 156 -12.83 15.03 -3.16
N GLY A 157 -12.77 14.05 -2.26
CA GLY A 157 -11.70 13.90 -1.30
C GLY A 157 -11.51 12.44 -0.89
N PHE A 158 -10.26 12.07 -0.59
CA PHE A 158 -9.92 10.71 -0.24
C PHE A 158 -8.73 10.69 0.72
N ALA A 159 -8.82 9.89 1.78
CA ALA A 159 -7.76 9.73 2.76
C ALA A 159 -7.72 8.27 3.26
N ALA A 160 -6.55 7.82 3.69
CA ALA A 160 -6.34 6.50 4.25
C ALA A 160 -5.78 6.60 5.67
N LEU A 161 -6.28 5.74 6.54
CA LEU A 161 -5.92 5.66 7.95
C LEU A 161 -5.43 4.25 8.29
N ALA A 162 -4.44 4.16 9.17
CA ALA A 162 -3.95 2.89 9.71
C ALA A 162 -4.44 2.64 11.15
N SER A 163 -4.62 3.71 11.94
CA SER A 163 -5.01 3.67 13.34
C SER A 163 -6.26 4.55 13.56
N PRO A 164 -7.21 4.15 14.44
CA PRO A 164 -7.18 2.94 15.28
C PRO A 164 -7.44 1.63 14.51
N LEU A 165 -7.98 1.72 13.29
CA LEU A 165 -8.23 0.60 12.39
C LEU A 165 -7.92 1.01 10.94
N PRO A 166 -7.40 0.09 10.10
CA PRO A 166 -7.20 0.34 8.68
C PRO A 166 -8.51 0.71 7.98
N ALA A 167 -8.57 1.93 7.44
CA ALA A 167 -9.79 2.44 6.82
C ALA A 167 -9.52 3.46 5.72
N CYS A 168 -10.49 3.62 4.83
CA CYS A 168 -10.53 4.70 3.86
C CYS A 168 -11.65 5.69 4.20
N ILE A 169 -11.34 6.99 4.18
CA ILE A 169 -12.32 8.08 4.25
C ILE A 169 -12.55 8.60 2.85
N VAL A 170 -13.80 8.59 2.39
CA VAL A 170 -14.18 9.05 1.05
C VAL A 170 -15.18 10.19 1.17
N ALA A 171 -14.82 11.36 0.66
CA ALA A 171 -15.70 12.50 0.58
C ALA A 171 -16.29 12.63 -0.82
N THR A 172 -17.60 12.71 -0.89
CA THR A 172 -18.38 13.09 -2.08
C THR A 172 -19.03 14.45 -1.84
N LYS A 173 -19.79 14.96 -2.81
CA LYS A 173 -20.47 16.25 -2.65
C LYS A 173 -21.54 16.21 -1.54
N GLN A 174 -22.16 15.05 -1.32
CA GLN A 174 -23.28 14.94 -0.37
C GLN A 174 -22.97 14.08 0.85
N ARG A 175 -21.97 13.19 0.78
CA ARG A 175 -21.73 12.18 1.81
C ARG A 175 -20.25 12.03 2.13
N LEU A 176 -19.98 11.66 3.38
CA LEU A 176 -18.68 11.20 3.85
C LEU A 176 -18.82 9.72 4.21
N TYR A 177 -18.03 8.86 3.56
CA TYR A 177 -17.97 7.43 3.84
C TYR A 177 -16.73 7.12 4.65
N LEU A 178 -16.88 6.23 5.63
CA LEU A 178 -15.79 5.56 6.31
C LEU A 178 -15.87 4.07 5.98
N THR A 179 -14.88 3.56 5.28
CA THR A 179 -14.81 2.16 4.86
C THR A 179 -13.73 1.46 5.68
N SER A 180 -14.15 0.60 6.62
CA SER A 180 -13.25 -0.32 7.30
C SER A 180 -12.67 -1.33 6.31
N LEU A 181 -11.38 -1.63 6.45
CA LEU A 181 -10.69 -2.68 5.69
C LEU A 181 -10.49 -3.96 6.50
N VAL A 182 -10.96 -3.96 7.75
CA VAL A 182 -10.99 -5.14 8.62
C VAL A 182 -12.40 -5.70 8.59
N GLU A 183 -12.54 -7.00 8.34
CA GLU A 183 -13.82 -7.69 8.50
C GLU A 183 -14.19 -7.70 9.99
N GLU A 184 -15.34 -7.11 10.34
CA GLU A 184 -15.96 -7.32 11.65
C GLU A 184 -16.45 -8.78 11.69
N ASN A 185 -15.80 -9.59 12.52
CA ASN A 185 -16.20 -10.98 12.77
C ASN A 185 -17.17 -11.07 13.95
#